data_AF-A0A8I3A7E5-F1
#
_entry.id   AF-A0A8I3A7E5-F1
#
_cell.length_a   1.000
_cell.length_b   1.000
_cell.length_c   1.000
_cell.angle_alpha   90.00
_cell.angle_beta   90.00
_cell.angle_gamma   90.00
#
_symmetry.space_group_name_H-M   'P 1'
#
loop_
_entity.id
_entity.type
_entity.pdbx_description
1 polymer ?
#
loop_
_entity_poly.entity_id
_entity_poly.type
_entity_poly.pdbx_seq_one_letter_code
_entity_poly.pdbx_strand_id
1 'polypeptide(L)'
;MPPILLPVFQLPIAHIPPPPNDPPNNQDVVGALDIVRQINYHYEAMPHQGLVVAPPKEDLAAAQLYLHQVLTAASPAAVPAPTRAVIHDEVVAETATLHQLVESFRDEMRRTMAEMQGAIGDLRGDVNVLFQLSTVAHNRGCGDGSINPYFPVPAHGQGPPQQHGLPPLRTRQDIDGLSDGELLGYLNYYQIQVHGDRTARLAALRNAIGSIPIV
;
A
#
# COMPACT_ATOMS: atom_id res chain seq x y z
N MET A 1 8.44 -45.93 32.48
CA MET A 1 8.63 -44.70 31.69
C MET A 1 8.21 -43.52 32.55
N PRO A 2 9.06 -42.53 32.81
CA PRO A 2 8.65 -41.34 33.54
C PRO A 2 7.66 -40.53 32.68
N PRO A 3 6.65 -39.89 33.29
CA PRO A 3 5.75 -39.00 32.56
C PRO A 3 6.53 -37.77 32.07
N ILE A 4 6.33 -37.43 30.81
CA ILE A 4 6.86 -36.22 30.19
C ILE A 4 6.12 -35.03 30.81
N LEU A 5 6.85 -34.21 31.57
CA LEU A 5 6.41 -32.89 32.02
C LEU A 5 6.29 -31.99 30.79
N LEU A 6 5.05 -31.66 30.40
CA LEU A 6 4.81 -30.50 29.55
C LEU A 6 4.98 -29.23 30.41
N PRO A 7 5.61 -28.17 29.87
CA PRO A 7 5.78 -26.92 30.60
C PRO A 7 4.40 -26.36 30.94
N VAL A 8 4.15 -26.20 32.25
CA VAL A 8 3.01 -25.45 32.75
C VAL A 8 3.25 -23.99 32.37
N PHE A 9 2.66 -23.53 31.27
CA PHE A 9 2.54 -22.10 31.01
C PHE A 9 1.45 -21.56 31.94
N GLN A 10 1.85 -21.22 33.16
CA GLN A 10 1.13 -20.29 34.01
C GLN A 10 1.20 -18.91 33.36
N LEU A 11 0.25 -18.61 32.47
CA LEU A 11 -0.20 -17.24 32.35
C LEU A 11 -0.84 -16.87 33.70
N PRO A 12 -0.62 -15.67 34.23
CA PRO A 12 -1.25 -15.28 35.48
C PRO A 12 -2.75 -15.35 35.20
N ILE A 13 -3.44 -16.26 35.91
CA ILE A 13 -4.87 -16.14 36.17
C ILE A 13 -5.03 -14.66 36.52
N ALA A 14 -5.69 -13.87 35.66
CA ALA A 14 -5.98 -12.49 35.98
C ALA A 14 -6.56 -12.53 37.38
N HIS A 15 -5.84 -11.98 38.35
CA HIS A 15 -6.15 -12.20 39.75
C HIS A 15 -7.44 -11.43 39.98
N ILE A 16 -8.58 -12.10 39.77
CA ILE A 16 -9.90 -11.50 39.96
C ILE A 16 -9.88 -11.10 41.43
N PRO A 17 -9.91 -9.79 41.73
CA PRO A 17 -9.76 -9.32 43.09
C PRO A 17 -10.88 -9.92 43.96
N PRO A 18 -10.66 -10.02 45.29
CA PRO A 18 -11.72 -10.44 46.19
C PRO A 18 -12.97 -9.58 45.98
N PRO A 19 -14.17 -10.13 46.23
CA PRO A 19 -15.42 -9.43 45.96
C PRO A 19 -15.42 -8.03 46.60
N PRO A 20 -15.98 -7.03 45.90
CA PRO A 20 -15.96 -5.63 46.35
C PRO A 20 -16.70 -5.46 47.68
N ASN A 21 -16.55 -4.29 48.30
CA ASN A 21 -17.31 -3.90 49.48
C ASN A 21 -18.83 -4.00 49.22
N ASP A 22 -19.63 -4.23 50.27
CA ASP A 22 -21.09 -4.21 50.19
C ASP A 22 -21.65 -2.95 50.87
N PRO A 23 -22.19 -1.96 50.13
CA PRO A 23 -22.29 -1.91 48.67
C PRO A 23 -20.98 -1.48 47.98
N PRO A 24 -20.78 -1.87 46.69
CA PRO A 24 -19.59 -1.48 45.93
C PRO A 24 -19.55 0.03 45.70
N ASN A 25 -18.36 0.61 45.72
CA ASN A 25 -18.17 2.03 45.43
C ASN A 25 -17.81 2.27 43.94
N ASN A 26 -17.74 3.54 43.53
CA ASN A 26 -17.40 3.90 42.13
C ASN A 26 -16.00 3.41 41.69
N GLN A 27 -15.05 3.25 42.60
CA GLN A 27 -13.72 2.72 42.29
C GLN A 27 -13.78 1.22 41.99
N ASP A 28 -14.67 0.48 42.66
CA ASP A 28 -14.90 -0.94 42.40
C ASP A 28 -15.46 -1.16 40.98
N VAL A 29 -16.35 -0.28 40.52
CA VAL A 29 -16.92 -0.30 39.16
C VAL A 29 -15.86 0.01 38.09
N VAL A 30 -15.04 1.05 38.31
CA VAL A 30 -13.96 1.42 37.38
C VAL A 30 -12.90 0.32 37.33
N GLY A 31 -12.53 -0.25 38.48
CA GLY A 31 -11.60 -1.39 38.54
C GLY A 31 -12.11 -2.61 37.79
N ALA A 32 -13.40 -2.92 37.86
CA ALA A 32 -13.99 -4.02 37.10
C ALA A 32 -13.97 -3.78 35.58
N LEU A 33 -14.19 -2.53 35.13
CA LEU A 33 -14.05 -2.15 33.72
C LEU A 33 -12.60 -2.25 33.23
N ASP A 34 -11.64 -1.83 34.05
CA ASP A 34 -10.22 -1.89 33.73
C ASP A 34 -9.72 -3.32 33.60
N ILE A 35 -10.24 -4.27 34.38
CA ILE A 35 -9.92 -5.71 34.25
C ILE A 35 -10.34 -6.23 32.86
N VAL A 36 -11.55 -5.91 32.40
CA VAL A 36 -12.03 -6.33 31.06
C VAL A 36 -11.15 -5.72 29.97
N ARG A 37 -10.79 -4.43 30.10
CA ARG A 37 -9.90 -3.75 29.15
C ARG A 37 -8.50 -4.34 29.15
N GLN A 38 -7.96 -4.67 30.32
CA GLN A 38 -6.62 -5.20 30.47
C GLN A 38 -6.52 -6.61 29.85
N ILE A 39 -7.56 -7.45 29.98
CA ILE A 39 -7.62 -8.75 29.31
C ILE A 39 -7.62 -8.55 27.79
N ASN A 40 -8.51 -7.71 27.25
CA ASN A 40 -8.54 -7.45 25.80
C ASN A 40 -7.19 -6.91 25.28
N TYR A 41 -6.63 -5.92 25.97
CA TYR A 41 -5.36 -5.30 25.58
C TYR A 41 -4.17 -6.27 25.67
N HIS A 42 -4.12 -7.11 26.70
CA HIS A 42 -3.01 -8.06 26.88
C HIS A 42 -2.95 -9.09 25.74
N TYR A 43 -4.10 -9.56 25.28
CA TYR A 43 -4.17 -10.53 24.18
C TYR A 43 -4.05 -9.89 22.79
N GLU A 44 -4.49 -8.63 22.63
CA GLU A 44 -4.28 -7.88 21.38
C GLU A 44 -2.83 -7.38 21.22
N ALA A 45 -2.13 -7.06 22.31
CA ALA A 45 -0.79 -6.45 22.29
C ALA A 45 0.38 -7.45 22.38
N MET A 46 0.12 -8.76 22.57
CA MET A 46 1.17 -9.80 22.53
C MET A 46 1.14 -10.57 21.21
N PRO A 47 1.92 -10.17 20.19
CA PRO A 47 2.14 -10.98 19.01
C PRO A 47 3.07 -12.14 19.40
N HIS A 48 2.51 -13.22 19.92
CA HIS A 48 3.22 -14.49 19.92
C HIS A 48 3.27 -15.00 18.49
N GLN A 49 4.44 -14.87 17.85
CA GLN A 49 4.76 -15.52 16.57
C GLN A 49 3.83 -15.14 15.38
N GLY A 50 3.34 -13.89 15.33
CA GLY A 50 2.60 -13.40 14.17
C GLY A 50 1.13 -13.84 14.08
N LEU A 51 0.58 -14.43 15.15
CA LEU A 51 -0.85 -14.71 15.28
C LEU A 51 -1.46 -13.78 16.33
N VAL A 52 -2.50 -13.03 15.95
CA VAL A 52 -3.38 -12.35 16.90
C VAL A 52 -4.16 -13.45 17.62
N VAL A 53 -3.79 -13.73 18.87
CA VAL A 53 -4.48 -14.72 19.68
C VAL A 53 -5.61 -13.99 20.40
N ALA A 54 -6.86 -14.28 20.01
CA ALA A 54 -8.02 -13.79 20.74
C ALA A 54 -7.95 -14.25 22.21
N PRO A 55 -8.43 -13.43 23.16
CA PRO A 55 -8.48 -13.83 24.56
C PRO A 55 -9.24 -15.17 24.72
N PRO A 56 -8.80 -16.07 25.60
CA PRO A 56 -9.57 -17.25 25.96
C PRO A 56 -10.98 -16.81 26.36
N LYS A 57 -12.00 -17.43 25.73
CA LYS A 57 -13.40 -17.06 25.95
C LYS A 57 -13.80 -17.15 27.43
N GLU A 58 -13.14 -18.03 28.18
CA GLU A 58 -13.36 -18.25 29.62
C GLU A 58 -12.89 -17.06 30.46
N ASP A 59 -11.72 -16.48 30.16
CA ASP A 59 -11.18 -15.31 30.87
C ASP A 59 -12.05 -14.08 30.64
N LEU A 60 -12.47 -13.86 29.39
CA LEU A 60 -13.35 -12.76 29.04
C LEU A 60 -14.73 -12.92 29.69
N ALA A 61 -15.29 -14.13 29.69
CA ALA A 61 -16.57 -14.42 30.34
C ALA A 61 -16.51 -14.20 31.86
N ALA A 62 -15.42 -14.63 32.52
CA ALA A 62 -15.23 -14.43 33.96
C ALA A 62 -15.13 -12.94 34.32
N ALA A 63 -14.38 -12.15 33.55
CA ALA A 63 -14.26 -10.72 33.77
C ALA A 63 -15.58 -9.95 33.50
N GLN A 64 -16.32 -10.34 32.46
CA GLN A 64 -17.64 -9.78 32.17
C GLN A 64 -18.65 -10.11 33.27
N LEU A 65 -18.61 -11.34 33.81
CA LEU A 65 -19.46 -11.77 34.91
C LEU A 65 -19.14 -11.01 36.20
N TYR A 66 -17.86 -10.79 36.49
CA TYR A 66 -17.41 -9.96 37.61
C TYR A 66 -17.92 -8.51 37.49
N LEU A 67 -17.75 -7.89 36.31
CA LEU A 67 -18.28 -6.55 36.04
C LEU A 67 -19.80 -6.48 36.24
N HIS A 68 -20.53 -7.48 35.75
CA HIS A 68 -21.98 -7.54 35.93
C HIS A 68 -22.38 -7.63 37.41
N GLN A 69 -21.67 -8.43 38.21
CA GLN A 69 -21.91 -8.55 39.65
C GLN A 69 -21.67 -7.22 40.38
N VAL A 70 -20.56 -6.54 40.08
CA VAL A 70 -20.21 -5.23 40.66
C VAL A 70 -21.27 -4.19 40.29
N LEU A 71 -21.70 -4.13 39.03
CA LEU A 71 -22.74 -3.19 38.57
C LEU A 71 -24.10 -3.47 39.21
N THR A 72 -24.46 -4.74 39.38
CA THR A 72 -25.73 -5.14 39.99
C THR A 72 -25.76 -4.79 41.48
N ALA A 73 -24.64 -5.01 42.19
CA ALA A 73 -24.51 -4.69 43.61
C ALA A 73 -24.34 -3.17 43.86
N ALA A 74 -23.70 -2.44 42.96
CA ALA A 74 -23.56 -0.98 43.02
C ALA A 74 -24.85 -0.22 42.67
N SER A 75 -25.86 -0.91 42.13
CA SER A 75 -27.13 -0.29 41.74
C SER A 75 -28.04 -0.14 42.96
N PRO A 76 -28.28 1.09 43.47
CA PRO A 76 -29.36 1.30 44.41
C PRO A 76 -30.67 0.99 43.68
N ALA A 77 -31.54 0.20 44.31
CA ALA A 77 -32.87 -0.11 43.77
C ALA A 77 -33.52 1.17 43.20
N ALA A 78 -33.88 1.11 41.90
CA ALA A 78 -34.52 2.15 41.10
C ALA A 78 -33.67 3.39 40.75
N VAL A 79 -32.84 3.29 39.70
CA VAL A 79 -32.69 4.43 38.79
C VAL A 79 -34.01 4.54 38.00
N PRO A 80 -34.77 5.65 38.11
CA PRO A 80 -35.98 5.80 37.33
C PRO A 80 -35.65 5.72 35.84
N ALA A 81 -36.45 4.94 35.10
CA ALA A 81 -36.35 4.69 33.67
C ALA A 81 -35.96 5.88 32.74
N PRO A 82 -36.24 7.17 33.01
CA PRO A 82 -35.80 8.29 32.17
C PRO A 82 -34.28 8.37 31.92
N THR A 83 -33.41 7.92 32.83
CA THR A 83 -31.95 8.16 32.66
C THR A 83 -31.31 7.26 31.59
N ARG A 84 -31.86 6.05 31.37
CA ARG A 84 -31.29 5.09 30.39
C ARG A 84 -31.61 5.48 28.94
N ALA A 85 -32.80 6.01 28.69
CA ALA A 85 -33.20 6.46 27.35
C ALA A 85 -32.38 7.68 26.90
N VAL A 86 -32.15 8.64 27.80
CA VAL A 86 -31.35 9.84 27.52
C VAL A 86 -29.89 9.48 27.22
N ILE A 87 -29.28 8.60 28.01
CA ILE A 87 -27.89 8.14 27.76
C ILE A 87 -27.81 7.35 26.46
N HIS A 88 -28.81 6.52 26.14
CA HIS A 88 -28.84 5.76 24.89
C HIS A 88 -28.92 6.70 23.67
N ASP A 89 -29.80 7.71 23.71
CA ASP A 89 -29.96 8.66 22.61
C ASP A 89 -28.71 9.52 22.40
N GLU A 90 -28.03 9.93 23.48
CA GLU A 90 -26.77 10.67 23.42
C GLU A 90 -25.64 9.83 22.81
N VAL A 91 -25.50 8.57 23.24
CA VAL A 91 -24.52 7.63 22.67
C VAL A 91 -24.83 7.33 21.20
N VAL A 92 -26.10 7.19 20.82
CA VAL A 92 -26.51 6.99 19.42
C VAL A 92 -26.19 8.23 18.58
N ALA A 93 -26.43 9.43 19.10
CA ALA A 93 -26.11 10.67 18.40
C ALA A 93 -24.58 10.85 18.22
N GLU A 94 -23.79 10.55 19.24
CA GLU A 94 -22.33 10.67 19.19
C GLU A 94 -21.72 9.61 18.26
N THR A 95 -22.22 8.36 18.30
CA THR A 95 -21.79 7.30 17.38
C THR A 95 -22.19 7.57 15.93
N ALA A 96 -23.33 8.23 15.67
CA ALA A 96 -23.70 8.69 14.33
C ALA A 96 -22.75 9.78 13.82
N THR A 97 -22.37 10.72 14.69
CA THR A 97 -21.42 11.79 14.37
C THR A 97 -20.03 11.24 14.06
N LEU A 98 -19.56 10.27 14.86
CA LEU A 98 -18.30 9.56 14.60
C LEU A 98 -18.35 8.78 13.29
N HIS A 99 -19.47 8.12 12.97
CA HIS A 99 -19.62 7.45 11.68
C HIS A 99 -19.47 8.42 10.51
N GLN A 100 -20.13 9.57 10.56
CA GLN A 100 -20.03 10.60 9.52
C GLN A 100 -18.60 11.13 9.36
N LEU A 101 -17.88 11.31 10.47
CA LEU A 101 -16.47 11.74 10.44
C LEU A 101 -15.56 10.67 9.83
N VAL A 102 -15.77 9.41 10.16
CA VAL A 102 -15.00 8.29 9.59
C VAL A 102 -15.27 8.15 8.10
N GLU A 103 -16.52 8.34 7.66
CA GLU A 103 -16.89 8.32 6.24
C GLU A 103 -16.27 9.49 5.48
N SER A 104 -16.34 10.71 6.02
CA SER A 104 -15.74 11.88 5.37
C SER A 104 -14.23 11.77 5.27
N PHE A 105 -13.57 11.28 6.33
CA PHE A 105 -12.13 11.01 6.33
C PHE A 105 -11.75 9.94 5.32
N ARG A 106 -12.54 8.85 5.22
CA ARG A 106 -12.34 7.79 4.23
C ARG A 106 -12.46 8.33 2.80
N ASP A 107 -13.41 9.21 2.53
CA ASP A 107 -13.61 9.78 1.21
C ASP A 107 -12.50 10.79 0.85
N GLU A 108 -12.03 11.58 1.82
CA GLU A 108 -10.86 12.45 1.64
C GLU A 108 -9.61 11.63 1.36
N MET A 109 -9.35 10.57 2.13
CA MET A 109 -8.24 9.64 1.86
C MET A 109 -8.29 9.05 0.45
N ARG A 110 -9.48 8.64 -0.01
CA ARG A 110 -9.65 8.10 -1.37
C ARG A 110 -9.32 9.14 -2.44
N ARG A 111 -9.75 10.39 -2.26
CA ARG A 111 -9.43 11.48 -3.20
C ARG A 111 -7.93 11.74 -3.24
N THR A 112 -7.30 11.89 -2.08
CA THR A 112 -5.85 12.10 -1.99
C THR A 112 -5.06 10.96 -2.62
N MET A 113 -5.47 9.71 -2.41
CA MET A 113 -4.84 8.56 -3.07
C MET A 113 -4.99 8.59 -4.59
N ALA A 114 -6.17 8.97 -5.10
CA ALA A 114 -6.40 9.10 -6.53
C ALA A 114 -5.53 10.21 -7.15
N GLU A 115 -5.41 11.35 -6.48
CA GLU A 115 -4.56 12.47 -6.89
C GLU A 115 -3.07 12.07 -6.90
N MET A 116 -2.59 11.39 -5.85
CA MET A 116 -1.22 10.88 -5.80
C MET A 116 -0.94 9.87 -6.91
N GLN A 117 -1.89 8.98 -7.22
CA GLN A 117 -1.76 8.04 -8.33
C GLN A 117 -1.67 8.77 -9.67
N GLY A 118 -2.48 9.81 -9.86
CA GLY A 118 -2.40 10.70 -11.03
C GLY A 118 -1.02 11.34 -11.17
N ALA A 119 -0.54 11.99 -10.11
CA ALA A 119 0.76 12.66 -10.09
C ALA A 119 1.94 11.69 -10.35
N ILE A 120 1.88 10.47 -9.82
CA ILE A 120 2.88 9.43 -10.12
C ILE A 120 2.83 9.02 -11.59
N GLY A 121 1.63 8.93 -12.18
CA GLY A 121 1.44 8.68 -13.60
C GLY A 121 2.12 9.75 -14.46
N ASP A 122 1.87 11.02 -14.15
CA ASP A 122 2.44 12.16 -14.87
C ASP A 122 3.97 12.19 -14.75
N LEU A 123 4.50 12.02 -13.52
CA LEU A 123 5.94 11.95 -13.27
C LEU A 123 6.63 10.83 -14.05
N ARG A 124 6.00 9.66 -14.16
CA ARG A 124 6.53 8.56 -14.99
C ARG A 124 6.57 8.94 -16.46
N GLY A 125 5.56 9.67 -16.94
CA GLY A 125 5.55 10.25 -18.28
C GLY A 125 6.74 11.17 -18.51
N ASP A 126 6.95 12.13 -17.62
CA ASP A 126 8.04 13.12 -17.71
C ASP A 126 9.42 12.46 -17.68
N VAL A 127 9.62 11.50 -16.77
CA VAL A 127 10.89 10.75 -16.68
C VAL A 127 11.17 9.97 -17.97
N ASN A 128 10.15 9.36 -18.59
CA ASN A 128 10.33 8.67 -19.86
C ASN A 128 10.75 9.63 -20.98
N VAL A 129 10.16 10.83 -21.05
CA VAL A 129 10.54 11.86 -22.02
C VAL A 129 11.99 12.31 -21.79
N LEU A 130 12.38 12.56 -20.54
CA LEU A 130 13.76 12.94 -20.20
C LEU A 130 14.76 11.85 -20.57
N PHE A 131 14.43 10.59 -20.30
CA PHE A 131 15.30 9.46 -20.63
C PHE A 131 15.45 9.31 -22.15
N GLN A 132 14.37 9.49 -22.91
CA GLN A 132 14.40 9.52 -24.37
C GLN A 132 15.30 10.65 -24.89
N LEU A 133 15.11 11.89 -24.41
CA LEU A 133 15.90 13.04 -24.82
C LEU A 133 17.38 12.89 -24.46
N SER A 134 17.69 12.40 -23.26
CA SER A 134 19.05 12.15 -22.81
C SER A 134 19.75 11.10 -23.68
N THR A 135 19.04 10.03 -24.03
CA THR A 135 19.56 8.97 -24.91
C THR A 135 19.83 9.49 -26.32
N VAL A 136 18.90 10.27 -26.89
CA VAL A 136 19.09 10.91 -28.20
C VAL A 136 20.27 11.88 -28.18
N ALA A 137 20.41 12.69 -27.14
CA ALA A 137 21.52 13.62 -26.99
C ALA A 137 22.87 12.87 -26.86
N HIS A 138 22.91 11.78 -26.09
CA HIS A 138 24.07 10.91 -26.00
C HIS A 138 24.45 10.34 -27.37
N ASN A 139 23.50 9.74 -28.08
CA ASN A 139 23.74 9.13 -29.40
C ASN A 139 24.25 10.15 -30.42
N ARG A 140 23.79 11.41 -30.36
CA ARG A 140 24.33 12.50 -31.19
C ARG A 140 25.80 12.79 -30.92
N GLY A 141 26.23 12.68 -29.66
CA GLY A 141 27.63 12.83 -29.27
C GLY A 141 28.53 11.65 -29.64
N CYS A 142 27.94 10.50 -29.99
CA CYS A 142 28.67 9.28 -30.32
C CYS A 142 29.23 9.22 -31.76
N GLY A 143 28.91 10.20 -32.62
CA GLY A 143 29.35 10.18 -34.02
C GLY A 143 28.76 8.98 -34.78
N ASP A 144 29.61 8.10 -35.31
CA ASP A 144 29.20 6.89 -36.04
C ASP A 144 28.95 5.67 -35.13
N GLY A 145 29.20 5.79 -33.83
CA GLY A 145 29.01 4.73 -32.86
C GLY A 145 30.15 3.71 -32.78
N SER A 146 31.25 3.89 -33.54
CA SER A 146 32.36 2.93 -33.57
C SER A 146 33.16 2.87 -32.27
N ILE A 147 33.37 4.01 -31.62
CA ILE A 147 34.08 4.14 -30.34
C ILE A 147 33.11 4.07 -29.16
N ASN A 148 32.02 4.83 -29.23
CA ASN A 148 30.96 4.86 -28.22
C ASN A 148 29.66 4.40 -28.86
N PRO A 149 29.18 3.18 -28.61
CA PRO A 149 27.99 2.66 -29.29
C PRO A 149 26.73 3.43 -28.89
N TYR A 150 25.76 3.50 -29.80
CA TYR A 150 24.45 4.05 -29.52
C TYR A 150 23.70 3.22 -28.49
N PHE A 151 22.95 3.92 -27.65
CA PHE A 151 21.97 3.30 -26.77
C PHE A 151 20.60 3.21 -27.45
N PRO A 152 19.84 2.13 -27.15
CA PRO A 152 18.47 2.00 -27.66
C PRO A 152 17.62 3.11 -27.07
N VAL A 153 17.06 3.96 -27.94
CA VAL A 153 16.12 4.99 -27.51
C VAL A 153 14.84 4.30 -27.01
N PRO A 154 14.37 4.60 -25.80
CA PRO A 154 13.11 4.09 -25.29
C PRO A 154 11.96 4.55 -26.18
N ALA A 155 11.08 3.62 -26.58
CA ALA A 155 9.81 3.96 -27.22
C ALA A 155 8.71 3.96 -26.16
N HIS A 156 7.71 4.83 -26.32
CA HIS A 156 6.64 5.07 -25.33
C HIS A 156 6.03 3.78 -24.76
N GLY A 157 6.44 3.42 -23.54
CA GLY A 157 5.93 2.23 -22.84
C GLY A 157 6.29 0.89 -23.49
N GLN A 158 7.15 0.86 -24.51
CA GLN A 158 7.62 -0.38 -25.13
C GLN A 158 8.99 -0.76 -24.57
N GLY A 159 9.17 -2.06 -24.35
CA GLY A 159 10.47 -2.62 -23.99
C GLY A 159 11.46 -2.46 -25.15
N PRO A 160 12.76 -2.74 -24.94
CA PRO A 160 13.79 -2.49 -25.93
C PRO A 160 13.51 -3.20 -27.27
N PRO A 161 13.92 -2.64 -28.43
CA PRO A 161 13.57 -3.15 -29.76
C PRO A 161 13.86 -4.64 -29.98
N GLN A 162 14.88 -5.16 -29.29
CA GLN A 162 15.29 -6.56 -29.36
C GLN A 162 14.22 -7.53 -28.85
N GLN A 163 13.35 -7.09 -27.92
CA GLN A 163 12.20 -7.88 -27.46
C GLN A 163 11.13 -8.02 -28.55
N HIS A 164 11.19 -7.20 -29.59
CA HIS A 164 10.29 -7.22 -30.75
C HIS A 164 10.95 -7.86 -31.99
N GLY A 165 12.07 -8.56 -31.82
CA GLY A 165 12.76 -9.26 -32.92
C GLY A 165 13.56 -8.33 -33.83
N LEU A 166 13.84 -7.09 -33.42
CA LEU A 166 14.64 -6.15 -34.21
C LEU A 166 16.13 -6.20 -33.83
N PRO A 167 17.05 -6.11 -34.82
CA PRO A 167 18.49 -6.19 -34.58
C PRO A 167 19.02 -4.92 -33.89
N PRO A 168 19.95 -5.02 -32.93
CA PRO A 168 20.43 -3.85 -32.19
C PRO A 168 21.09 -2.80 -33.09
N LEU A 169 20.70 -1.52 -32.94
CA LEU A 169 21.32 -0.38 -33.62
C LEU A 169 22.40 0.25 -32.72
N ARG A 170 23.63 -0.26 -32.77
CA ARG A 170 24.76 0.25 -31.96
C ARG A 170 25.65 1.22 -32.71
N THR A 171 25.66 1.13 -34.03
CA THR A 171 26.50 1.92 -34.91
C THR A 171 25.70 2.42 -36.10
N ARG A 172 26.26 3.40 -36.82
CA ARG A 172 25.68 3.86 -38.08
C ARG A 172 25.61 2.75 -39.12
N GLN A 173 26.61 1.87 -39.13
CA GLN A 173 26.64 0.73 -40.05
C GLN A 173 25.48 -0.23 -39.79
N ASP A 174 25.08 -0.44 -38.53
CA ASP A 174 23.92 -1.28 -38.20
C ASP A 174 22.64 -0.69 -38.80
N ILE A 175 22.48 0.64 -38.77
CA ILE A 175 21.31 1.34 -39.34
C ILE A 175 21.31 1.22 -40.86
N ASP A 176 22.48 1.41 -41.48
CA ASP A 176 22.63 1.44 -42.94
C ASP A 176 22.46 0.05 -43.55
N GLY A 177 22.83 -0.99 -42.78
CA GLY A 177 22.71 -2.40 -43.11
C GLY A 177 21.32 -3.01 -42.90
N LEU A 178 20.33 -2.28 -42.36
CA LEU A 178 18.99 -2.81 -42.12
C LEU A 178 18.31 -3.29 -43.41
N SER A 179 17.72 -4.46 -43.42
CA SER A 179 16.79 -4.84 -44.50
C SER A 179 15.58 -3.91 -44.54
N ASP A 180 14.85 -3.87 -45.66
CA ASP A 180 13.62 -3.07 -45.76
C ASP A 180 12.57 -3.47 -44.72
N GLY A 181 12.49 -4.77 -44.39
CA GLY A 181 11.59 -5.29 -43.36
C GLY A 181 11.96 -4.79 -41.96
N GLU A 182 13.25 -4.85 -41.60
CA GLU A 182 13.72 -4.36 -40.29
C GLU A 182 13.60 -2.84 -40.19
N LEU A 183 13.88 -2.10 -41.26
CA LEU A 183 13.68 -0.65 -41.31
C LEU A 183 12.22 -0.27 -41.07
N LEU A 184 11.27 -0.94 -41.74
CA LEU A 184 9.85 -0.74 -41.50
C LEU A 184 9.45 -1.14 -40.08
N GLY A 185 10.02 -2.23 -39.56
CA GLY A 185 9.82 -2.66 -38.17
C GLY A 185 10.25 -1.58 -37.17
N TYR A 186 11.41 -0.96 -37.40
CA TYR A 186 11.91 0.14 -36.58
C TYR A 186 11.07 1.41 -36.68
N LEU A 187 10.62 1.78 -37.87
CA LEU A 187 9.72 2.93 -38.05
C LEU A 187 8.39 2.70 -37.33
N ASN A 188 7.85 1.48 -37.38
CA ASN A 188 6.63 1.14 -36.65
C ASN A 188 6.84 1.14 -35.12
N TYR A 189 7.94 0.54 -34.65
CA TYR A 189 8.30 0.50 -33.23
C TYR A 189 8.43 1.92 -32.64
N TYR A 190 9.09 2.83 -33.36
CA TYR A 190 9.22 4.24 -32.97
C TYR A 190 8.03 5.12 -33.39
N GLN A 191 6.99 4.56 -34.02
CA GLN A 191 5.82 5.28 -34.53
C GLN A 191 6.17 6.46 -35.46
N ILE A 192 7.24 6.33 -36.23
CA ILE A 192 7.72 7.35 -37.16
C ILE A 192 6.93 7.23 -38.46
N GLN A 193 6.08 8.21 -38.73
CA GLN A 193 5.38 8.32 -40.01
C GLN A 193 6.26 9.04 -41.03
N VAL A 194 6.67 8.34 -42.08
CA VAL A 194 7.41 8.96 -43.18
C VAL A 194 6.94 8.38 -44.51
N HIS A 195 6.63 9.29 -45.44
CA HIS A 195 6.33 8.94 -46.82
C HIS A 195 7.55 9.22 -47.67
N GLY A 196 8.04 8.21 -48.37
CA GLY A 196 9.25 8.36 -49.17
C GLY A 196 9.94 7.04 -49.47
N ASP A 197 11.07 7.17 -50.16
CA ASP A 197 11.98 6.09 -50.48
C ASP A 197 12.76 5.61 -49.25
N ARG A 198 13.58 4.57 -49.45
CA ARG A 198 14.41 3.98 -48.39
C ARG A 198 15.35 5.02 -47.76
N THR A 199 15.88 5.96 -48.55
CA THR A 199 16.78 7.01 -48.09
C THR A 199 16.09 7.94 -47.10
N ALA A 200 14.88 8.41 -47.41
CA ALA A 200 14.08 9.24 -46.52
C ALA A 200 13.73 8.51 -45.21
N ARG A 201 13.41 7.21 -45.31
CA ARG A 201 13.14 6.34 -44.15
C ARG A 201 14.33 6.18 -43.22
N LEU A 202 15.51 5.91 -43.77
CA LEU A 202 16.74 5.83 -43.00
C LEU A 202 17.09 7.17 -42.35
N ALA A 203 16.92 8.29 -43.07
CA ALA A 203 17.13 9.62 -42.50
C ALA A 203 16.17 9.91 -41.33
N ALA A 204 14.89 9.54 -41.46
CA ALA A 204 13.91 9.70 -40.38
C ALA A 204 14.26 8.84 -39.15
N LEU A 205 14.62 7.57 -39.36
CA LEU A 205 15.06 6.68 -38.29
C LEU A 205 16.31 7.24 -37.58
N ARG A 206 17.35 7.59 -38.35
CA ARG A 206 18.59 8.19 -37.84
C ARG A 206 18.32 9.41 -36.97
N ASN A 207 17.45 10.32 -37.42
CA ASN A 207 17.05 11.49 -36.65
C ASN A 207 16.36 11.13 -35.34
N ALA A 208 15.45 10.14 -35.37
CA ALA A 208 14.71 9.69 -34.18
C ALA A 208 15.62 9.06 -33.12
N ILE A 209 16.68 8.35 -33.53
CA ILE A 209 17.62 7.71 -32.60
C ILE A 209 18.87 8.55 -32.30
N GLY A 210 19.00 9.73 -32.90
CA GLY A 210 20.13 10.65 -32.67
C GLY A 210 21.39 10.35 -33.49
N SER A 211 21.34 9.48 -34.50
CA SER A 211 22.48 9.17 -35.38
C SER A 211 22.60 10.19 -36.52
N ILE A 212 23.07 11.40 -36.22
CA ILE A 212 23.24 12.47 -37.22
C ILE A 212 24.72 12.54 -37.63
N PRO A 213 25.06 12.69 -38.92
CA PRO A 213 26.44 12.97 -39.33
C PRO A 213 26.93 14.27 -38.68
N ILE A 214 28.06 14.20 -37.97
CA ILE A 214 28.80 15.39 -37.57
C ILE A 214 29.40 15.96 -38.87
N VAL A 215 28.96 17.17 -39.25
CA VAL A 215 29.48 17.93 -40.40
C VAL A 215 30.79 18.61 -40.01
#